data_AF-A0A1Q6H7X2-F1
#
_entry.id   AF-A0A1Q6H7X2-F1
#
_cell.length_a   1.000
_cell.length_b   1.000
_cell.length_c   1.000
_cell.angle_alpha   90.00
_cell.angle_beta   90.00
_cell.angle_gamma   90.00
#
_symmetry.space_group_name_H-M   'P 1'
#
loop_
_entity.id
_entity.type
_entity.pdbx_description
1 polymer ?
#
loop_
_entity_poly.entity_id
_entity_poly.type
_entity_poly.pdbx_seq_one_letter_code
_entity_poly.pdbx_strand_id
1 'polypeptide(L)'
;MKNVCQLIDGEKRNGKGIYLDAKYLRGESSATIVEKGRFVYAGDNIILVDGENSGEVFSVSQDGYMGSTFKQLWFSSAMWKPYILAFILFYKEELRNSKRGAAIPHLNKDLFYNQPIGIPPLKEQQRIAERINELSQLLK
;
A
#
# COMPACT_ATOMS: atom_id res chain seq x y z
N MET A 1 3.56 11.54 7.39
CA MET A 1 3.09 11.01 6.08
C MET A 1 2.02 11.86 5.38
N LYS A 2 1.22 12.65 6.09
CA LYS A 2 0.05 13.39 5.55
C LYS A 2 0.25 14.18 4.23
N ASN A 3 1.43 14.75 4.02
CA ASN A 3 1.72 15.60 2.85
C ASN A 3 2.41 14.86 1.69
N VAL A 4 2.79 13.60 1.88
CA VAL A 4 3.57 12.81 0.90
C VAL A 4 2.78 11.69 0.26
N CYS A 5 1.74 11.19 0.94
CA CYS A 5 0.85 10.16 0.40
C CYS A 5 -0.56 10.26 1.00
N GLN A 6 -1.54 9.72 0.29
CA GLN A 6 -2.95 9.74 0.70
C GLN A 6 -3.62 8.38 0.48
N LEU A 7 -4.50 8.02 1.41
CA LEU A 7 -5.39 6.86 1.29
C LEU A 7 -6.70 7.32 0.66
N ILE A 8 -6.94 6.90 -0.58
CA ILE A 8 -8.14 7.24 -1.33
C ILE A 8 -8.97 6.00 -1.61
N ASP A 9 -10.24 6.23 -1.92
CA ASP A 9 -11.12 5.19 -2.45
C ASP A 9 -10.94 5.10 -3.96
N GLY A 10 -10.80 3.88 -4.48
CA GLY A 10 -10.88 3.66 -5.92
C GLY A 10 -12.25 4.08 -6.47
N GLU A 11 -12.30 4.37 -7.77
CA GLU A 11 -13.49 4.89 -8.42
C GLU A 11 -14.60 3.83 -8.47
N LYS A 12 -15.82 4.17 -8.05
CA LYS A 12 -16.95 3.23 -8.17
C LYS A 12 -17.32 3.05 -9.63
N ARG A 13 -17.17 1.83 -10.14
CA ARG A 13 -17.55 1.48 -11.52
C ARG A 13 -18.36 0.19 -11.56
N ASN A 14 -19.13 0.07 -12.64
CA ASN A 14 -19.86 -1.14 -13.03
C ASN A 14 -19.23 -1.71 -14.31
N GLY A 15 -19.20 -3.03 -14.43
CA GLY A 15 -18.59 -3.76 -15.54
C GLY A 15 -17.82 -4.99 -15.04
N LYS A 16 -17.57 -5.96 -15.91
CA LYS A 16 -16.80 -7.17 -15.57
C LYS A 16 -15.31 -6.84 -15.43
N GLY A 17 -14.71 -7.26 -14.33
CA GLY A 17 -13.28 -7.09 -14.09
C GLY A 17 -12.77 -8.02 -12.99
N ILE A 18 -11.45 -8.16 -12.89
CA ILE A 18 -10.82 -9.06 -11.92
C ILE A 18 -10.85 -8.45 -10.53
N TYR A 19 -11.18 -9.26 -9.54
CA TYR A 19 -11.18 -8.88 -8.13
C TYR A 19 -9.78 -9.05 -7.54
N LEU A 20 -9.18 -7.93 -7.14
CA LEU A 20 -7.83 -7.83 -6.61
C LEU A 20 -7.87 -7.89 -5.08
N ASP A 21 -8.02 -9.10 -4.54
CA ASP A 21 -7.85 -9.34 -3.10
C ASP A 21 -6.41 -9.72 -2.74
N ALA A 22 -6.11 -9.80 -1.44
CA ALA A 22 -4.77 -10.10 -0.98
C ALA A 22 -4.27 -11.48 -1.41
N LYS A 23 -5.17 -12.48 -1.54
CA LYS A 23 -4.79 -13.83 -1.95
C LYS A 23 -4.40 -13.86 -3.42
N TYR A 24 -5.20 -13.23 -4.26
CA TYR A 24 -4.93 -13.09 -5.69
C TYR A 24 -3.61 -12.35 -5.94
N LEU A 25 -3.40 -11.23 -5.24
CA LEU A 25 -2.17 -10.43 -5.39
C LEU A 25 -0.91 -11.13 -4.88
N ARG A 26 -1.04 -12.12 -3.99
CA ARG A 26 0.05 -13.00 -3.55
C ARG A 26 0.22 -14.25 -4.43
N GLY A 27 -0.66 -14.47 -5.41
CA GLY A 27 -0.67 -15.67 -6.24
C GLY A 27 -1.21 -16.92 -5.54
N GLU A 28 -1.91 -16.76 -4.41
CA GLU A 28 -2.48 -17.85 -3.61
C GLU A 28 -3.86 -18.32 -4.12
N SER A 29 -4.48 -17.55 -5.02
CA SER A 29 -5.81 -17.86 -5.56
C SER A 29 -5.98 -17.43 -7.01
N SER A 30 -6.84 -18.13 -7.73
CA SER A 30 -7.24 -17.79 -9.09
C SER A 30 -8.03 -16.48 -9.17
N ALA A 31 -7.99 -15.82 -10.32
CA ALA A 31 -8.75 -14.60 -10.58
C ALA A 31 -10.27 -14.85 -10.41
N THR A 32 -10.90 -14.03 -9.57
CA THR A 32 -12.37 -13.95 -9.47
C THR A 32 -12.87 -12.77 -10.27
N ILE A 33 -13.98 -12.91 -11.00
CA ILE A 33 -14.59 -11.80 -11.76
C ILE A 33 -15.73 -11.21 -10.94
N VAL A 34 -15.76 -9.88 -10.84
CA VAL A 34 -16.87 -9.12 -10.27
C VAL A 34 -17.43 -8.15 -11.29
N GLU A 35 -18.69 -7.74 -11.10
CA GLU A 35 -19.42 -6.88 -12.04
C GLU A 35 -19.53 -5.42 -11.58
N LYS A 36 -19.06 -5.13 -10.36
CA LYS A 36 -19.02 -3.79 -9.78
C LYS A 36 -18.03 -3.73 -8.64
N GLY A 37 -17.48 -2.54 -8.38
CA GLY A 37 -16.58 -2.34 -7.26
C GLY A 37 -15.84 -1.01 -7.34
N ARG A 38 -14.76 -0.90 -6.56
CA ARG A 38 -13.80 0.20 -6.64
C ARG A 38 -12.71 -0.17 -7.65
N PHE A 39 -12.72 0.46 -8.80
CA PHE A 39 -11.78 0.19 -9.88
C PHE A 39 -10.43 0.86 -9.62
N VAL A 40 -9.36 0.17 -9.99
CA VAL A 40 -7.97 0.64 -9.95
C VAL A 40 -7.25 0.19 -11.22
N TYR A 41 -6.24 0.94 -11.61
CA TYR A 41 -5.48 0.72 -12.84
C TYR A 41 -4.16 -0.01 -12.59
N ALA A 42 -3.64 -0.68 -13.61
CA ALA A 42 -2.27 -1.17 -13.60
C ALA A 42 -1.29 -0.02 -13.26
N GLY A 43 -0.37 -0.28 -12.33
CA GLY A 43 0.58 0.72 -11.81
C GLY A 43 0.11 1.47 -10.56
N ASP A 44 -1.20 1.44 -10.25
CA ASP A 44 -1.70 1.92 -8.97
C ASP A 44 -1.09 1.13 -7.81
N ASN A 45 -1.14 1.72 -6.62
CA ASN A 45 -0.68 1.08 -5.41
C ASN A 45 -1.86 1.01 -4.47
N ILE A 46 -2.04 -0.14 -3.84
CA ILE A 46 -3.11 -0.36 -2.87
C ILE A 46 -2.50 -0.85 -1.57
N ILE A 47 -3.06 -0.41 -0.45
CA ILE A 47 -2.58 -0.75 0.89
C ILE A 47 -3.69 -1.43 1.67
N LEU A 48 -3.35 -2.54 2.31
CA LEU A 48 -4.27 -3.29 3.14
C LEU A 48 -4.56 -2.45 4.39
N VAL A 49 -5.82 -2.05 4.57
CA VAL A 49 -6.28 -1.26 5.72
C VAL A 49 -7.07 -2.08 6.74
N ASP A 50 -7.42 -3.31 6.37
CA ASP A 50 -8.15 -4.25 7.20
C ASP A 50 -7.58 -5.67 7.03
N GLY A 51 -7.32 -6.35 8.14
CA GLY A 51 -6.78 -7.70 8.18
C GLY A 51 -5.38 -7.77 8.79
N GLU A 52 -4.93 -8.99 9.12
CA GLU A 52 -3.70 -9.29 9.88
C GLU A 52 -2.45 -8.57 9.36
N ASN A 53 -2.37 -8.41 8.04
CA ASN A 53 -1.25 -7.78 7.34
C ASN A 53 -1.50 -6.29 7.03
N SER A 54 -2.33 -5.60 7.82
CA SER A 54 -2.58 -4.16 7.65
C SER A 54 -1.28 -3.36 7.55
N GLY A 55 -1.23 -2.43 6.59
CA GLY A 55 -0.02 -1.68 6.23
C GLY A 55 0.78 -2.30 5.08
N GLU A 56 0.47 -3.52 4.64
CA GLU A 56 1.08 -4.13 3.45
C GLU A 56 0.62 -3.41 2.17
N VAL A 57 1.58 -3.09 1.31
CA VAL A 57 1.36 -2.37 0.05
C VAL A 57 1.60 -3.30 -1.14
N PHE A 58 0.68 -3.26 -2.11
CA PHE A 58 0.76 -4.00 -3.36
C PHE A 58 0.81 -3.03 -4.54
N SER A 59 1.63 -3.34 -5.54
CA SER A 59 1.53 -2.72 -6.86
C SER A 59 0.52 -3.49 -7.70
N VAL A 60 -0.43 -2.79 -8.30
CA VAL A 60 -1.46 -3.37 -9.16
C VAL A 60 -0.82 -3.75 -10.49
N SER A 61 -0.82 -5.04 -10.85
CA SER A 61 -0.23 -5.54 -12.09
C SER A 61 -1.14 -5.40 -13.30
N GLN A 62 -2.45 -5.25 -13.09
CA GLN A 62 -3.46 -5.18 -14.13
C GLN A 62 -4.71 -4.46 -13.64
N ASP A 63 -5.46 -3.88 -14.57
CA ASP A 63 -6.74 -3.23 -14.30
C ASP A 63 -7.74 -4.19 -13.63
N GLY A 64 -8.47 -3.69 -12.63
CA GLY A 64 -9.40 -4.50 -11.88
C GLY A 64 -10.11 -3.78 -10.76
N TYR A 65 -10.86 -4.54 -9.98
CA TYR A 65 -11.61 -4.07 -8.82
C TYR A 65 -10.87 -4.42 -7.54
N MET A 66 -10.47 -3.39 -6.80
CA MET A 66 -9.79 -3.48 -5.53
C MET A 66 -10.68 -4.17 -4.47
N GLY A 67 -10.08 -5.09 -3.72
CA GLY A 67 -10.72 -5.74 -2.57
C GLY A 67 -11.22 -4.76 -1.51
N SER A 68 -12.29 -5.15 -0.79
CA SER A 68 -12.94 -4.28 0.20
C SER A 68 -12.03 -3.87 1.38
N THR A 69 -11.03 -4.69 1.68
CA THR A 69 -10.03 -4.47 2.74
C THR A 69 -8.91 -3.51 2.36
N PHE A 70 -8.90 -3.00 1.13
CA PHE A 70 -7.86 -2.11 0.61
C PHE A 70 -8.33 -0.65 0.49
N LYS A 71 -7.33 0.23 0.47
CA LYS A 71 -7.43 1.60 -0.06
C LYS A 71 -6.38 1.79 -1.15
N GLN A 72 -6.65 2.69 -2.09
CA GLN A 72 -5.61 3.12 -3.02
C GLN A 72 -4.67 4.07 -2.28
N LEU A 73 -3.37 3.85 -2.46
CA LEU A 73 -2.30 4.62 -1.89
C LEU A 73 -1.72 5.53 -2.97
N TRP A 74 -2.12 6.79 -2.91
CA TRP A 74 -1.60 7.84 -3.79
C TRP A 74 -0.29 8.41 -3.22
N PHE A 75 0.65 8.73 -4.11
CA PHE A 75 1.92 9.35 -3.76
C PHE A 75 2.03 10.74 -4.39
N SER A 76 2.59 11.68 -3.64
CA SER A 76 2.93 13.00 -4.15
C SER A 76 3.99 12.90 -5.24
N SER A 77 3.78 13.61 -6.35
CA SER A 77 4.74 13.69 -7.45
C SER A 77 6.05 14.38 -7.06
N ALA A 78 6.07 15.10 -5.93
CA ALA A 78 7.27 15.73 -5.38
C ALA A 78 8.22 14.74 -4.67
N MET A 79 7.79 13.49 -4.48
CA MET A 79 8.51 12.49 -3.71
C MET A 79 8.89 11.29 -4.57
N TRP A 80 10.03 10.67 -4.26
CA TRP A 80 10.42 9.42 -4.88
C TRP A 80 9.57 8.27 -4.31
N LYS A 81 8.74 7.63 -5.14
CA LYS A 81 7.84 6.55 -4.69
C LYS A 81 8.57 5.44 -3.90
N PRO A 82 9.70 4.86 -4.37
CA PRO A 82 10.45 3.85 -3.61
C PRO A 82 10.90 4.31 -2.23
N TYR A 83 11.21 5.60 -2.06
CA TYR A 83 11.55 6.17 -0.76
C TYR A 83 10.36 6.13 0.20
N ILE A 84 9.17 6.56 -0.25
CA ILE A 84 7.96 6.48 0.58
C ILE A 84 7.63 5.02 0.93
N LEU A 85 7.71 4.11 -0.03
CA LEU A 85 7.46 2.68 0.19
C LEU A 85 8.40 2.09 1.25
N ALA A 86 9.69 2.45 1.21
CA ALA A 86 10.66 2.02 2.21
C ALA A 86 10.31 2.53 3.62
N PHE A 87 9.82 3.77 3.75
CA PHE A 87 9.34 4.31 5.03
C PHE A 87 8.06 3.62 5.52
N ILE A 88 7.10 3.34 4.63
CA ILE A 88 5.90 2.57 5.01
C ILE A 88 6.31 1.18 5.52
N LEU A 89 7.25 0.53 4.84
CA LEU A 89 7.76 -0.77 5.25
C LEU A 89 8.47 -0.70 6.60
N PHE A 90 9.27 0.35 6.85
CA PHE A 90 9.93 0.59 8.13
C PHE A 90 8.92 0.69 9.29
N TYR A 91 7.79 1.38 9.08
CA TYR A 91 6.74 1.51 10.10
C TYR A 91 5.75 0.34 10.14
N LYS A 92 5.90 -0.69 9.30
CA LYS A 92 4.93 -1.79 9.18
C LYS A 92 4.59 -2.44 10.51
N GLU A 93 5.61 -2.72 11.33
CA GLU A 93 5.40 -3.33 12.65
C GLU A 93 4.65 -2.40 13.62
N GLU A 94 4.96 -1.11 13.62
CA GLU A 94 4.25 -0.14 14.46
C GLU A 94 2.79 0.01 14.03
N LEU A 95 2.54 0.08 12.71
CA LEU A 95 1.20 0.12 12.15
C LEU A 95 0.41 -1.15 12.51
N ARG A 96 1.04 -2.33 12.46
CA ARG A 96 0.45 -3.62 12.84
C ARG A 96 0.18 -3.73 14.34
N ASN A 97 1.08 -3.20 15.18
CA ASN A 97 1.02 -3.29 16.63
C ASN A 97 0.18 -2.18 17.29
N SER A 98 -0.37 -1.25 16.51
CA SER A 98 -1.28 -0.19 16.98
C SER A 98 -2.64 -0.66 17.51
N LYS A 99 -2.84 -1.98 17.62
CA LYS A 99 -4.07 -2.61 18.14
C LYS A 99 -4.30 -2.26 19.62
N ARG A 100 -5.58 -2.15 20.00
CA ARG A 100 -6.02 -2.32 21.39
C ARG A 100 -6.69 -3.70 21.51
N GLY A 101 -6.06 -4.64 22.20
CA GLY A 101 -6.65 -5.95 22.52
C GLY A 101 -6.69 -6.97 21.36
N ALA A 102 -7.63 -7.93 21.45
CA ALA A 102 -7.79 -9.07 20.53
C ALA A 102 -8.50 -8.73 19.20
N ALA A 103 -8.68 -7.45 18.88
CA ALA A 103 -9.36 -7.03 17.66
C ALA A 103 -8.50 -7.29 16.41
N ILE A 104 -9.17 -7.56 15.29
CA ILE A 104 -8.54 -7.65 13.96
C ILE A 104 -7.79 -6.33 13.70
N PRO A 105 -6.53 -6.37 13.24
CA PRO A 105 -5.81 -5.14 12.93
C PRO A 105 -6.53 -4.38 11.82
N HIS A 106 -6.86 -3.14 12.12
CA HIS A 106 -7.22 -2.13 11.16
C HIS A 106 -6.09 -1.11 11.13
N LEU A 107 -5.73 -0.63 9.94
CA LEU A 107 -4.74 0.42 9.80
C LEU A 107 -5.24 1.68 10.51
N ASN A 108 -4.58 2.05 11.60
CA ASN A 108 -4.85 3.30 12.28
C ASN A 108 -4.38 4.47 11.39
N LYS A 109 -5.34 5.16 10.76
CA LYS A 109 -5.07 6.26 9.83
C LYS A 109 -4.38 7.43 10.51
N ASP A 110 -4.76 7.76 11.74
CA ASP A 110 -4.16 8.87 12.48
C ASP A 110 -2.69 8.57 12.77
N LEU A 111 -2.40 7.35 13.23
CA LEU A 111 -1.02 6.88 13.41
C LEU A 111 -0.27 6.92 12.08
N PHE A 112 -0.82 6.35 11.01
CA PHE A 112 -0.20 6.34 9.68
C PHE A 112 0.17 7.74 9.20
N TYR A 113 -0.75 8.71 9.29
CA TYR A 113 -0.50 10.07 8.82
C TYR A 113 0.47 10.85 9.70
N ASN A 114 0.50 10.55 11.00
CA ASN A 114 1.39 11.16 11.99
C ASN A 114 2.80 10.56 12.03
N GLN A 115 3.05 9.45 11.33
CA GLN A 115 4.41 8.91 11.23
C GLN A 115 5.37 9.95 10.62
N PRO A 116 6.50 10.24 11.29
CA PRO A 116 7.47 11.20 10.80
C PRO A 116 8.14 10.65 9.53
N ILE A 117 8.40 11.53 8.57
CA ILE A 117 9.15 11.19 7.37
C ILE A 117 10.03 12.38 7.01
N GLY A 118 11.32 12.12 6.83
CA GLY A 118 12.25 13.12 6.32
C GLY A 118 11.95 13.42 4.86
N ILE A 119 12.09 14.67 4.43
CA ILE A 119 11.91 15.06 3.02
C ILE A 119 13.24 15.63 2.53
N PRO A 120 14.28 14.79 2.32
CA PRO A 120 15.53 15.26 1.77
C PRO A 120 15.37 15.56 0.26
N PRO A 121 16.36 16.20 -0.39
CA PRO A 121 16.34 16.42 -1.84
C PRO A 121 16.15 15.12 -2.62
N LEU A 122 15.55 15.21 -3.82
CA LEU A 122 15.18 14.03 -4.61
C LEU A 122 16.34 13.05 -4.83
N LYS A 123 17.54 13.56 -5.13
CA LYS A 123 18.75 12.75 -5.32
C LYS A 123 19.11 11.93 -4.07
N GLU A 124 18.88 12.51 -2.89
CA GLU A 124 19.14 11.84 -1.62
C GLU A 124 18.04 10.80 -1.31
N GLN A 125 16.78 11.08 -1.67
CA GLN A 125 15.70 10.08 -1.58
C GLN A 125 16.02 8.84 -2.45
N GLN A 126 16.52 9.05 -3.68
CA GLN A 126 16.94 7.99 -4.58
C GLN A 126 18.10 7.18 -4.00
N ARG A 127 19.17 7.86 -3.57
CA ARG A 127 20.34 7.22 -2.95
C ARG A 127 19.98 6.36 -1.74
N ILE A 128 19.07 6.85 -0.88
CA ILE A 128 18.59 6.09 0.29
C ILE A 128 17.79 4.87 -0.15
N ALA A 129 16.84 5.03 -1.07
CA ALA A 129 16.00 3.93 -1.54
C ALA A 129 16.82 2.83 -2.25
N GLU A 130 17.80 3.21 -3.06
CA GLU A 130 18.75 2.30 -3.69
C GLU A 130 19.54 1.52 -2.64
N ARG A 131 20.09 2.21 -1.63
CA ARG A 131 20.86 1.56 -0.57
C ARG A 131 20.04 0.58 0.25
N ILE A 132 18.77 0.89 0.53
CA ILE A 132 17.85 -0.02 1.21
C ILE A 132 17.63 -1.26 0.35
N ASN A 133 17.35 -1.09 -0.94
CA ASN A 133 17.13 -2.20 -1.86
C ASN A 133 18.36 -3.13 -1.97
N GLU A 134 19.57 -2.57 -2.08
CA GLU A 134 20.82 -3.35 -2.05
C GLU A 134 20.93 -4.19 -0.78
N LEU A 135 20.70 -3.59 0.39
CA LEU A 135 20.79 -4.29 1.68
C LEU A 135 19.72 -5.37 1.81
N SER A 136 18.49 -5.12 1.37
CA SER A 136 17.40 -6.10 1.39
C SER A 136 17.72 -7.34 0.55
N GLN A 137 18.45 -7.19 -0.57
CA GLN A 137 18.85 -8.32 -1.42
C GLN A 137 19.93 -9.22 -0.79
N LEU A 138 20.65 -8.72 0.22
CA LEU A 138 21.68 -9.48 0.94
C LEU A 138 21.09 -10.35 2.07
N LEU A 139 19.88 -10.03 2.55
CA LEU A 139 19.21 -10.72 3.66
C LEU A 139 18.38 -11.93 3.22
N LYS A 140 18.88 -12.72 2.25
CA LYS A 140 18.21 -13.94 1.78
C LYS A 140 18.11 -15.02 2.87
#